data_AF-C3MUM7-F1
#
_entry.id   AF-C3MUM7-F1
#
_cell.length_a   1.000
_cell.length_b   1.000
_cell.length_c   1.000
_cell.angle_alpha   90.00
_cell.angle_beta   90.00
_cell.angle_gamma   90.00
#
_symmetry.space_group_name_H-M   'P 1'
#
loop_
_entity.id
_entity.type
_entity.pdbx_description
1 polymer ?
#
loop_
_entity_poly.entity_id
_entity_poly.type
_entity_poly.pdbx_seq_one_letter_code
_entity_poly.pdbx_strand_id
1 'polypeptide(L)'
;MVESKTEAKSSEVGVTNPYRRTEHCGKIHACRCDKEVGVIGIDISKDHLITSRGRVRKYKNNKEGYEEILEMKPCTIVLEPTGVYAIRPSQYFKERGIKVLQVSPNVLSREKEFRGKKTDFYDAEKLENMVDKAKEYEYNPLRELVTLYLFLKDIEVKYKNRLKRALFLVSDNDRISKDRLERLAKGDFTQEELYNLEYTPIVLEEIKVLAKTLLETQEKLKEVRRMIEEQVPDNHVLLTIPGIGRLAAGVIIGIVGDIKRFPKPESFVAYCGLDPLVERSGKAVVSKGISKRGNKYLRSLFYFLAGRNYSRNPTLLKFYEAHKDRLQGKKLFTALARKLARVVWSVWYNNRPYEPK
;
A
#
# COMPACT_ATOMS: atom_id res chain seq x y z
N MET A 1 -55.35 26.59 -0.33
CA MET A 1 -55.99 26.59 1.01
C MET A 1 -55.58 25.28 1.67
N VAL A 2 -54.79 25.20 2.72
CA VAL A 2 -54.58 26.10 3.88
C VAL A 2 -53.12 26.00 4.34
N GLU A 3 -52.62 27.14 4.83
CA GLU A 3 -51.39 27.42 5.57
C GLU A 3 -51.08 26.42 6.71
N SER A 4 -49.81 26.02 6.90
CA SER A 4 -48.79 26.59 7.80
C SER A 4 -48.80 26.10 9.26
N LYS A 5 -47.57 25.80 9.72
CA LYS A 5 -47.07 25.67 11.10
C LYS A 5 -47.49 24.45 11.94
N THR A 6 -46.50 23.60 12.21
CA THR A 6 -46.26 23.18 13.59
C THR A 6 -44.76 23.17 13.85
N GLU A 7 -44.38 23.96 14.86
CA GLU A 7 -43.03 24.33 15.26
C GLU A 7 -42.19 23.14 15.72
N ALA A 8 -40.91 23.13 15.32
CA ALA A 8 -39.89 22.32 15.96
C ALA A 8 -39.65 22.85 17.38
N LYS A 9 -40.22 22.20 18.39
CA LYS A 9 -39.84 22.41 19.78
C LYS A 9 -38.45 21.82 20.01
N SER A 10 -37.48 22.68 20.31
CA SER A 10 -36.20 22.30 20.90
C SER A 10 -36.48 21.64 22.25
N SER A 11 -36.15 20.35 22.38
CA SER A 11 -36.01 19.72 23.69
C SER A 11 -34.52 19.71 24.05
N GLU A 12 -34.20 20.48 25.09
CA GLU A 12 -32.89 20.71 25.72
C GLU A 12 -32.28 19.47 26.42
N VAL A 13 -32.65 18.25 26.03
CA VAL A 13 -32.14 17.05 26.70
C VAL A 13 -31.37 16.23 25.69
N GLY A 14 -30.05 16.42 25.72
CA GLY A 14 -29.11 15.62 24.96
C GLY A 14 -29.35 14.13 25.20
N VAL A 15 -29.36 13.36 24.11
CA VAL A 15 -29.34 11.90 24.17
C VAL A 15 -28.00 11.50 24.81
N THR A 16 -28.02 11.28 26.12
CA THR A 16 -26.87 10.80 26.88
C THR A 16 -26.58 9.36 26.49
N ASN A 17 -25.37 9.15 25.98
CA ASN A 17 -24.75 7.87 25.67
C ASN A 17 -24.95 6.85 26.82
N PRO A 18 -25.45 5.62 26.55
CA PRO A 18 -25.71 4.62 27.59
C PRO A 18 -24.45 3.94 28.17
N TYR A 19 -23.23 4.35 27.80
CA TYR A 19 -22.02 3.68 28.28
C TYR A 19 -21.33 4.43 29.43
N ARG A 20 -21.36 3.79 30.60
CA ARG A 20 -20.58 4.09 31.80
C ARG A 20 -19.11 4.36 31.44
N ARG A 21 -18.55 5.39 32.10
CA ARG A 21 -17.11 5.61 32.30
C ARG A 21 -16.40 4.26 32.56
N THR A 22 -15.68 3.74 31.58
CA THR A 22 -14.69 2.68 31.78
C THR A 22 -13.32 3.33 32.01
N GLU A 23 -12.50 2.67 32.82
CA GLU A 23 -11.25 3.15 33.45
C GLU A 23 -10.06 3.40 32.49
N HIS A 24 -10.31 4.04 31.35
CA HIS A 24 -9.27 4.57 30.44
C HIS A 24 -9.36 6.09 30.28
N CYS A 25 -10.03 6.77 31.22
CA CYS A 25 -10.20 8.22 31.23
C CYS A 25 -9.03 9.01 31.86
N GLY A 26 -7.91 8.37 32.23
CA GLY A 26 -6.81 9.08 32.90
C GLY A 26 -5.98 10.00 31.98
N LYS A 27 -5.79 9.62 30.71
CA LYS A 27 -4.88 10.33 29.79
C LYS A 27 -5.56 11.08 28.63
N ILE A 28 -6.84 10.77 28.35
CA ILE A 28 -7.65 11.51 27.36
C ILE A 28 -8.00 12.92 27.88
N HIS A 29 -8.00 13.11 29.20
CA HIS A 29 -8.39 14.36 29.85
C HIS A 29 -7.29 15.43 29.89
N ALA A 30 -6.03 15.11 29.57
CA ALA A 30 -4.95 16.09 29.48
C ALA A 30 -5.07 17.01 28.24
N CYS A 31 -5.93 16.66 27.27
CA CYS A 31 -6.15 17.42 26.03
C CYS A 31 -7.58 17.99 25.92
N ARG A 32 -8.30 18.15 27.05
CA ARG A 32 -9.66 18.71 27.06
C ARG A 32 -9.64 20.20 27.38
N CYS A 33 -9.93 21.01 26.37
CA CYS A 33 -10.45 22.37 26.49
C CYS A 33 -11.80 22.39 25.76
N ASP A 34 -12.81 23.10 26.27
CA ASP A 34 -14.14 23.24 25.64
C ASP A 34 -14.10 23.90 24.23
N LYS A 35 -12.91 24.30 23.75
CA LYS A 35 -12.66 24.92 22.44
C LYS A 35 -11.75 24.11 21.50
N GLU A 36 -11.22 22.96 21.94
CA GLU A 36 -10.21 22.19 21.19
C GLU A 36 -10.53 20.70 21.23
N VAL A 37 -10.45 20.04 20.07
CA VAL A 37 -10.64 18.60 19.97
C VAL A 37 -9.29 17.91 20.17
N GLY A 38 -9.00 17.40 21.37
CA GLY A 38 -7.68 16.84 21.68
C GLY A 38 -7.17 15.78 20.69
N VAL A 39 -8.01 14.81 20.32
CA VAL A 39 -7.67 13.76 19.35
C VAL A 39 -8.84 13.53 18.41
N ILE A 40 -8.56 13.39 17.11
CA ILE A 40 -9.55 13.01 16.09
C ILE A 40 -9.05 11.77 15.35
N GLY A 41 -9.91 10.76 15.21
CA GLY A 41 -9.70 9.69 14.25
C GLY A 41 -10.32 10.06 12.90
N ILE A 42 -9.60 9.78 11.80
CA ILE A 42 -10.05 10.06 10.43
C ILE A 42 -9.99 8.79 9.59
N ASP A 43 -11.17 8.32 9.18
CA ASP A 43 -11.28 7.33 8.11
C ASP A 43 -11.19 8.01 6.74
N ILE A 44 -10.38 7.43 5.85
CA ILE A 44 -9.97 8.08 4.59
C ILE A 44 -10.49 7.28 3.41
N SER A 45 -11.32 7.93 2.61
CA SER A 45 -11.74 7.45 1.30
C SER A 45 -11.17 8.32 0.18
N LYS A 46 -11.39 7.93 -1.07
CA LYS A 46 -10.98 8.72 -2.24
C LYS A 46 -11.55 10.14 -2.21
N ASP A 47 -12.84 10.25 -1.93
CA ASP A 47 -13.59 11.50 -2.13
C ASP A 47 -13.89 12.22 -0.79
N HIS A 48 -13.83 11.49 0.34
CA HIS A 48 -14.24 12.00 1.65
C HIS A 48 -13.32 11.60 2.80
N LEU A 49 -13.31 12.44 3.83
CA LEU A 49 -12.72 12.20 5.14
C LEU A 49 -13.82 12.11 6.19
N ILE A 50 -13.88 11.01 6.93
CA ILE A 50 -14.88 10.81 7.98
C ILE A 50 -14.19 10.89 9.32
N THR A 51 -14.66 11.80 10.16
CA THR A 51 -14.03 12.16 11.43
C THR A 51 -14.84 11.59 12.60
N SER A 52 -14.14 11.18 13.66
CA SER A 52 -14.76 10.71 14.91
C SER A 52 -15.42 11.85 15.71
N ARG A 53 -15.13 13.11 15.36
CA ARG A 53 -15.54 14.32 16.07
C ARG A 53 -16.14 15.34 15.09
N GLY A 54 -16.70 16.43 15.62
CA GLY A 54 -17.28 17.50 14.80
C GLY A 54 -18.75 17.30 14.43
N ARG A 55 -19.41 18.39 14.02
CA ARG A 55 -20.84 18.42 13.66
C ARG A 55 -21.09 17.86 12.26
N VAL A 56 -20.25 18.23 11.29
CA VAL A 56 -20.43 17.85 9.88
C VAL A 56 -19.91 16.44 9.61
N ARG A 57 -19.00 15.89 10.43
CA ARG A 57 -18.43 14.52 10.45
C ARG A 57 -17.86 13.97 9.14
N LYS A 58 -18.24 14.47 7.97
CA LYS A 58 -17.85 14.06 6.63
C LYS A 58 -17.40 15.29 5.84
N TYR A 59 -16.12 15.31 5.49
CA TYR A 59 -15.47 16.40 4.77
C TYR A 59 -14.98 15.90 3.40
N LYS A 60 -14.67 16.81 2.47
CA LYS A 60 -14.05 16.42 1.19
C LYS A 60 -12.59 16.03 1.40
N ASN A 61 -12.09 15.06 0.63
CA ASN A 61 -10.66 14.72 0.63
C ASN A 61 -9.87 15.68 -0.30
N ASN A 62 -9.88 16.96 0.05
CA ASN A 62 -9.21 18.04 -0.66
C ASN A 62 -8.82 19.17 0.32
N LYS A 63 -8.17 20.21 -0.20
CA LYS A 63 -7.71 21.35 0.60
C LYS A 63 -8.83 21.99 1.43
N GLU A 64 -10.01 22.20 0.84
CA GLU A 64 -11.18 22.79 1.51
C GLU A 64 -11.57 21.97 2.74
N GLY A 65 -11.77 20.66 2.57
CA GLY A 65 -12.13 19.78 3.67
C GLY A 65 -11.06 19.65 4.75
N TYR A 66 -9.78 19.81 4.40
CA TYR A 66 -8.71 19.84 5.40
C TYR A 66 -8.77 21.11 6.25
N GLU A 67 -9.02 22.27 5.65
CA GLU A 67 -9.18 23.54 6.38
C GLU A 67 -10.41 23.49 7.29
N GLU A 68 -11.55 22.97 6.82
CA GLU A 68 -12.73 22.76 7.66
C GLU A 68 -12.43 21.85 8.87
N ILE A 69 -11.58 20.82 8.70
CA ILE A 69 -11.16 19.95 9.81
C ILE A 69 -10.28 20.71 10.81
N LEU A 70 -9.42 21.63 10.33
CA LEU A 70 -8.54 22.43 11.17
C LEU A 70 -9.28 23.47 12.01
N GLU A 71 -10.47 23.91 11.59
CA GLU A 71 -11.34 24.76 12.41
C GLU A 71 -11.72 24.11 13.75
N MET A 72 -11.75 22.76 13.80
CA MET A 72 -11.96 22.01 15.05
C MET A 72 -10.76 22.08 16.01
N LYS A 73 -9.62 22.64 15.57
CA LYS A 73 -8.36 22.76 16.30
C LYS A 73 -7.89 21.42 16.89
N PRO A 74 -7.69 20.38 16.05
CA PRO A 74 -7.20 19.10 16.54
C PRO A 74 -5.76 19.18 17.03
N CYS A 75 -5.44 18.67 18.22
CA CYS A 75 -4.02 18.55 18.63
C CYS A 75 -3.35 17.33 17.98
N THR A 76 -4.11 16.23 17.85
CA THR A 76 -3.65 14.96 17.26
C THR A 76 -4.68 14.41 16.29
N ILE A 77 -4.22 13.94 15.14
CA ILE A 77 -5.04 13.23 14.16
C ILE A 77 -4.52 11.80 14.04
N VAL A 78 -5.40 10.81 14.17
CA VAL A 78 -5.11 9.39 13.96
C VAL A 78 -5.76 8.93 12.66
N LEU A 79 -4.99 8.33 11.77
CA LEU A 79 -5.45 7.88 10.46
C LEU A 79 -4.89 6.51 10.09
N GLU A 80 -5.61 5.80 9.22
CA GLU A 80 -5.10 4.59 8.59
C GLU A 80 -4.38 4.97 7.27
N PRO A 81 -3.13 4.52 7.04
CA PRO A 81 -2.45 4.73 5.77
C PRO A 81 -3.06 3.82 4.68
N THR A 82 -4.21 4.22 4.15
CA THR A 82 -4.93 3.49 3.11
C THR A 82 -4.54 4.02 1.71
N GLY A 83 -3.49 3.42 1.16
CA GLY A 83 -3.04 3.71 -0.21
C GLY A 83 -2.63 5.17 -0.42
N VAL A 84 -2.84 5.67 -1.65
CA VAL A 84 -2.42 7.03 -2.05
C VAL A 84 -3.29 8.14 -1.44
N TYR A 85 -4.51 7.83 -1.02
CA TYR A 85 -5.47 8.82 -0.53
C TYR A 85 -5.11 9.38 0.84
N ALA A 86 -4.33 8.63 1.63
CA ALA A 86 -3.87 9.08 2.94
C ALA A 86 -2.64 10.01 2.87
N ILE A 87 -1.92 10.09 1.74
CA ILE A 87 -0.67 10.86 1.63
C ILE A 87 -0.94 12.36 1.83
N ARG A 88 -1.84 12.93 1.02
CA ARG A 88 -2.16 14.35 1.04
C ARG A 88 -2.64 14.85 2.41
N PRO A 89 -3.66 14.25 3.05
CA PRO A 89 -4.09 14.71 4.37
C PRO A 89 -3.00 14.50 5.43
N SER A 90 -2.23 13.42 5.39
CA SER A 90 -1.13 13.19 6.36
C SER A 90 -0.08 14.30 6.31
N GLN A 91 0.34 14.70 5.11
CA GLN A 91 1.29 15.81 4.92
C GLN A 91 0.68 17.13 5.35
N TYR A 92 -0.53 17.43 4.86
CA TYR A 92 -1.17 18.73 5.04
C TYR A 92 -1.36 19.10 6.51
N PHE A 93 -1.82 18.15 7.31
CA PHE A 93 -2.00 18.34 8.75
C PHE A 93 -0.65 18.43 9.48
N LYS A 94 0.33 17.59 9.10
CA LYS A 94 1.67 17.60 9.70
C LYS A 94 2.40 18.93 9.47
N GLU A 95 2.32 19.49 8.27
CA GLU A 95 2.90 20.79 7.90
C GLU A 95 2.31 21.95 8.70
N ARG A 96 1.06 21.81 9.16
CA ARG A 96 0.37 22.79 10.02
C ARG A 96 0.58 22.55 11.51
N GLY A 97 1.56 21.73 11.87
CA GLY A 97 1.94 21.46 13.25
C GLY A 97 1.03 20.47 13.97
N ILE A 98 0.08 19.81 13.28
CA ILE A 98 -0.75 18.78 13.89
C ILE A 98 0.05 17.49 14.05
N LYS A 99 -0.05 16.85 15.22
CA LYS A 99 0.54 15.53 15.43
C LYS A 99 -0.26 14.49 14.65
N VAL A 100 0.30 13.96 13.57
CA VAL A 100 -0.35 12.93 12.75
C VAL A 100 0.15 11.55 13.17
N LEU A 101 -0.76 10.64 13.51
CA LEU A 101 -0.49 9.27 13.91
C LEU A 101 -1.07 8.29 12.89
N GLN A 102 -0.29 7.29 12.48
CA GLN A 102 -0.69 6.23 11.57
C GLN A 102 -0.87 4.90 12.31
N VAL A 103 -2.03 4.28 12.11
CA VAL A 103 -2.33 2.92 12.59
C VAL A 103 -2.07 1.92 11.48
N SER A 104 -1.36 0.82 11.76
CA SER A 104 -1.19 -0.24 10.77
C SER A 104 -2.50 -1.01 10.54
N PRO A 105 -2.88 -1.32 9.27
CA PRO A 105 -4.08 -2.12 8.96
C PRO A 105 -4.14 -3.48 9.68
N ASN A 106 -2.97 -4.08 9.92
CA ASN A 106 -2.86 -5.36 10.63
C ASN A 106 -3.17 -5.25 12.13
N VAL A 107 -2.97 -4.07 12.72
CA VAL A 107 -3.34 -3.81 14.12
C VAL A 107 -4.84 -3.51 14.16
N LEU A 108 -5.33 -2.68 13.24
CA LEU A 108 -6.76 -2.32 13.14
C LEU A 108 -7.66 -3.55 12.94
N SER A 109 -7.24 -4.51 12.12
CA SER A 109 -7.97 -5.76 11.86
C SER A 109 -7.99 -6.75 13.04
N ARG A 110 -7.09 -6.60 14.03
CA ARG A 110 -7.06 -7.44 15.23
C ARG A 110 -7.93 -6.90 16.36
N GLU A 111 -8.27 -5.62 16.30
CA GLU A 111 -9.20 -5.01 17.23
C GLU A 111 -10.63 -5.50 16.94
N LYS A 112 -11.30 -5.99 17.99
CA LYS A 112 -12.69 -6.45 17.91
C LYS A 112 -13.55 -5.37 17.27
N GLU A 113 -14.32 -5.74 16.25
CA GLU A 113 -15.36 -4.85 15.73
C GLU A 113 -16.37 -4.58 16.85
N PHE A 114 -16.85 -3.33 16.95
CA PHE A 114 -17.95 -3.00 17.85
C PHE A 114 -19.15 -3.87 17.47
N ARG A 115 -19.82 -4.49 18.47
CA ARG A 115 -21.05 -5.26 18.22
C ARG A 115 -22.14 -4.30 17.72
N GLY A 116 -22.44 -4.32 16.43
CA GLY A 116 -23.47 -3.48 15.82
C GLY A 116 -23.06 -2.94 14.44
N LYS A 117 -24.03 -2.46 13.65
CA LYS A 117 -23.89 -2.03 12.25
C LYS A 117 -22.57 -1.27 11.99
N LYS A 118 -21.79 -1.76 11.02
CA LYS A 118 -20.60 -1.10 10.49
C LYS A 118 -20.97 0.24 9.86
N THR A 119 -20.52 1.33 10.45
CA THR A 119 -20.64 2.67 9.88
C THR A 119 -19.26 3.30 9.87
N ASP A 120 -18.94 4.06 8.82
CA ASP A 120 -17.66 4.74 8.67
C ASP A 120 -17.28 5.64 9.87
N PHE A 121 -18.28 6.12 10.62
CA PHE A 121 -18.06 6.85 11.89
C PHE A 121 -17.42 5.99 12.98
N TYR A 122 -17.85 4.73 13.13
CA TYR A 122 -17.26 3.81 14.11
C TYR A 122 -15.83 3.42 13.71
N ASP A 123 -15.52 3.39 12.41
CA ASP A 123 -14.17 3.16 11.93
C ASP A 123 -13.25 4.36 12.28
N ALA A 124 -13.75 5.59 12.15
CA ALA A 124 -13.05 6.78 12.62
C ALA A 124 -12.87 6.81 14.16
N GLU A 125 -13.91 6.47 14.94
CA GLU A 125 -13.83 6.39 16.40
C GLU A 125 -12.87 5.28 16.86
N LYS A 126 -12.82 4.16 16.13
CA LYS A 126 -11.85 3.09 16.36
C LYS A 126 -10.43 3.61 16.18
N LEU A 127 -10.16 4.42 15.15
CA LEU A 127 -8.85 5.04 14.95
C LEU A 127 -8.50 6.01 16.09
N GLU A 128 -9.43 6.83 16.55
CA GLU A 128 -9.22 7.71 17.71
C GLU A 128 -8.77 6.92 18.95
N ASN A 129 -9.36 5.75 19.20
CA ASN A 129 -9.02 4.90 20.33
C ASN A 129 -7.68 4.14 20.16
N MET A 130 -7.00 4.28 19.03
CA MET A 130 -5.75 3.57 18.72
C MET A 130 -4.49 4.42 18.87
N VAL A 131 -4.57 5.61 19.48
CA VAL A 131 -3.43 6.51 19.75
C VAL A 131 -2.22 5.76 20.30
N ASP A 132 -2.40 4.92 21.33
CA ASP A 132 -1.31 4.19 22.00
C ASP A 132 -0.67 3.11 21.12
N LYS A 133 -1.36 2.68 20.05
CA LYS A 133 -0.91 1.65 19.11
C LYS A 133 -0.47 2.25 17.77
N ALA A 134 -0.62 3.56 17.61
CA ALA A 134 -0.26 4.27 16.40
C ALA A 134 1.21 4.75 16.45
N LYS A 135 1.78 5.01 15.28
CA LYS A 135 3.11 5.60 15.16
C LYS A 135 3.00 6.96 14.53
N GLU A 136 3.85 7.89 14.93
CA GLU A 136 3.86 9.21 14.32
C GLU A 136 4.19 9.12 12.82
N TYR A 137 3.46 9.89 12.03
CA TYR A 137 3.75 10.07 10.61
C TYR A 137 5.00 10.93 10.48
N GLU A 138 6.04 10.30 9.94
CA GLU A 138 7.24 10.97 9.50
C GLU A 138 7.24 11.04 7.98
N TYR A 139 7.41 12.26 7.46
CA TYR A 139 7.58 12.47 6.03
C TYR A 139 8.85 11.75 5.57
N ASN A 140 8.71 10.89 4.57
CA ASN A 140 9.80 10.12 4.00
C ASN A 140 9.72 10.21 2.46
N PRO A 141 10.57 11.02 1.81
CA PRO A 141 10.56 11.22 0.36
C PRO A 141 10.65 9.89 -0.41
N LEU A 142 11.52 8.98 0.04
CA LEU A 142 11.70 7.69 -0.61
C LEU A 142 10.44 6.82 -0.52
N ARG A 143 9.74 6.81 0.62
CA ARG A 143 8.47 6.08 0.78
C ARG A 143 7.40 6.58 -0.21
N GLU A 144 7.36 7.88 -0.45
CA GLU A 144 6.41 8.48 -1.39
C GLU A 144 6.75 8.20 -2.85
N LEU A 145 8.03 8.33 -3.22
CA LEU A 145 8.52 7.93 -4.54
C LEU A 145 8.21 6.44 -4.82
N VAL A 146 8.44 5.57 -3.84
CA VAL A 146 8.10 4.15 -3.96
C VAL A 146 6.59 3.95 -4.09
N THR A 147 5.78 4.72 -3.37
CA THR A 147 4.32 4.64 -3.49
C THR A 147 3.84 5.08 -4.88
N LEU A 148 4.40 6.17 -5.43
CA LEU A 148 4.16 6.63 -6.79
C LEU A 148 4.62 5.59 -7.83
N TYR A 149 5.80 5.01 -7.65
CA TYR A 149 6.31 3.96 -8.52
C TYR A 149 5.37 2.75 -8.59
N LEU A 150 4.89 2.28 -7.44
CA LEU A 150 3.96 1.15 -7.37
C LEU A 150 2.60 1.48 -8.00
N PHE A 151 2.12 2.72 -7.84
CA PHE A 151 0.91 3.22 -8.48
C PHE A 151 1.04 3.24 -10.00
N LEU A 152 2.10 3.86 -10.54
CA LEU A 152 2.36 3.90 -11.98
C LEU A 152 2.58 2.50 -12.57
N LYS A 153 3.19 1.59 -11.80
CA LYS A 153 3.38 0.20 -12.24
C LYS A 153 2.06 -0.56 -12.37
N ASP A 154 1.10 -0.31 -11.48
CA ASP A 154 -0.25 -0.86 -11.57
C ASP A 154 -0.99 -0.30 -12.80
N ILE A 155 -0.85 1.00 -13.05
CA ILE A 155 -1.40 1.66 -14.25
C ILE A 155 -0.81 1.07 -15.54
N GLU A 156 0.51 0.91 -15.62
CA GLU A 156 1.18 0.32 -16.79
C GLU A 156 0.62 -1.08 -17.10
N VAL A 157 0.45 -1.92 -16.07
CA VAL A 157 -0.11 -3.27 -16.23
C VAL A 157 -1.56 -3.21 -16.75
N LYS A 158 -2.37 -2.29 -16.23
CA LYS A 158 -3.76 -2.10 -16.68
C LYS A 158 -3.83 -1.67 -18.15
N TYR A 159 -3.04 -0.67 -18.55
CA TYR A 159 -2.99 -0.24 -19.96
C TYR A 159 -2.47 -1.32 -20.88
N LYS A 160 -1.41 -2.04 -20.49
CA LYS A 160 -0.90 -3.17 -21.26
C LYS A 160 -1.96 -4.25 -21.48
N ASN A 161 -2.69 -4.63 -20.42
CA ASN A 161 -3.72 -5.65 -20.52
C ASN A 161 -4.94 -5.19 -21.35
N ARG A 162 -5.32 -3.90 -21.26
CA ARG A 162 -6.37 -3.33 -22.12
C ARG A 162 -5.95 -3.32 -23.59
N LEU A 163 -4.71 -2.90 -23.87
CA LEU A 163 -4.15 -2.92 -25.22
C LEU A 163 -4.14 -4.34 -25.81
N LYS A 164 -3.73 -5.36 -25.03
CA LYS A 164 -3.81 -6.76 -25.46
C LYS A 164 -5.22 -7.19 -25.82
N ARG A 165 -6.22 -6.81 -25.02
CA ARG A 165 -7.63 -7.13 -25.28
C ARG A 165 -8.14 -6.43 -26.54
N ALA A 166 -7.78 -5.18 -26.76
CA ALA A 166 -8.14 -4.45 -27.97
C ALA A 166 -7.51 -5.10 -29.21
N LEU A 167 -6.22 -5.45 -29.15
CA LEU A 167 -5.54 -6.20 -30.22
C LEU A 167 -6.22 -7.53 -30.52
N PHE A 168 -6.61 -8.28 -29.49
CA PHE A 168 -7.30 -9.57 -29.66
C PHE A 168 -8.65 -9.45 -30.41
N LEU A 169 -9.32 -8.30 -30.36
CA LEU A 169 -10.58 -8.11 -31.10
C LEU A 169 -10.36 -8.00 -32.62
N VAL A 170 -9.16 -7.60 -33.05
CA VAL A 170 -8.89 -7.27 -34.46
C VAL A 170 -7.74 -8.08 -35.05
N SER A 171 -7.01 -8.88 -34.26
CA SER A 171 -5.85 -9.65 -34.70
C SER A 171 -5.59 -10.86 -33.81
N ASP A 172 -5.07 -11.94 -34.39
CA ASP A 172 -4.58 -13.12 -33.65
C ASP A 172 -3.32 -12.83 -32.81
N ASN A 173 -2.63 -11.72 -33.08
CA ASN A 173 -1.39 -11.37 -32.41
C ASN A 173 -1.59 -10.30 -31.33
N ASP A 174 -1.64 -10.71 -30.06
CA ASP A 174 -1.74 -9.80 -28.90
C ASP A 174 -0.35 -9.44 -28.28
N ARG A 175 0.76 -9.84 -28.91
CA ARG A 175 2.10 -9.67 -28.32
C ARG A 175 2.60 -8.24 -28.44
N ILE A 176 2.97 -7.63 -27.33
CA ILE A 176 3.47 -6.25 -27.31
C ILE A 176 4.99 -6.26 -27.13
N SER A 177 5.73 -6.07 -28.24
CA SER A 177 7.15 -5.70 -28.24
C SER A 177 7.32 -4.17 -28.20
N LYS A 178 8.54 -3.69 -27.95
CA LYS A 178 8.83 -2.25 -27.91
C LYS A 178 8.55 -1.59 -29.27
N ASP A 179 9.12 -2.14 -30.34
CA ASP A 179 8.97 -1.58 -31.69
C ASP A 179 7.51 -1.61 -32.17
N ARG A 180 6.78 -2.69 -31.86
CA ARG A 180 5.35 -2.79 -32.19
C ARG A 180 4.55 -1.74 -31.42
N LEU A 181 4.81 -1.57 -30.13
CA LEU A 181 4.12 -0.57 -29.31
C LEU A 181 4.32 0.85 -29.87
N GLU A 182 5.53 1.18 -30.32
CA GLU A 182 5.84 2.48 -30.93
C GLU A 182 5.11 2.70 -32.25
N ARG A 183 4.97 1.68 -33.10
CA ARG A 183 4.16 1.77 -34.33
C ARG A 183 2.67 1.94 -34.04
N LEU A 184 2.11 1.10 -33.15
CA LEU A 184 0.70 1.20 -32.75
C LEU A 184 0.38 2.58 -32.18
N ALA A 185 1.28 3.17 -31.37
CA ALA A 185 1.11 4.52 -30.83
C ALA A 185 1.10 5.63 -31.90
N LYS A 186 1.74 5.39 -33.05
CA LYS A 186 1.69 6.28 -34.22
C LYS A 186 0.46 6.03 -35.11
N GLY A 187 -0.31 4.98 -34.84
CA GLY A 187 -1.41 4.53 -35.70
C GLY A 187 -0.92 3.80 -36.95
N ASP A 188 0.31 3.29 -36.94
CA ASP A 188 0.83 2.45 -38.02
C ASP A 188 0.44 1.00 -37.79
N PHE A 189 -0.53 0.54 -38.58
CA PHE A 189 -1.05 -0.84 -38.57
C PHE A 189 -0.65 -1.63 -39.82
N THR A 190 0.31 -1.14 -40.62
CA THR A 190 0.69 -1.76 -41.91
C THR A 190 1.25 -3.16 -41.78
N GLN A 191 1.81 -3.50 -40.61
CA GLN A 191 2.37 -4.82 -40.31
C GLN A 191 1.42 -5.71 -39.52
N GLU A 192 0.16 -5.30 -39.35
CA GLU A 192 -0.82 -6.02 -38.58
C GLU A 192 -1.72 -6.83 -39.51
N GLU A 193 -1.82 -8.13 -39.26
CA GLU A 193 -2.83 -8.98 -39.88
C GLU A 193 -4.15 -8.74 -39.14
N LEU A 194 -5.04 -8.00 -39.79
CA LEU A 194 -6.28 -7.49 -39.19
C LEU A 194 -7.52 -8.18 -39.75
N TYR A 195 -8.49 -8.45 -38.88
CA TYR A 195 -9.84 -8.81 -39.30
C TYR A 195 -10.57 -7.59 -39.85
N ASN A 196 -11.24 -7.77 -41.00
CA ASN A 196 -12.06 -6.72 -41.60
C ASN A 196 -13.50 -6.80 -41.08
N LEU A 197 -13.73 -6.20 -39.91
CA LEU A 197 -15.03 -6.16 -39.23
C LEU A 197 -15.53 -4.72 -39.18
N GLU A 198 -16.84 -4.51 -39.04
CA GLU A 198 -17.45 -3.17 -39.01
C GLU A 198 -16.85 -2.27 -37.93
N TYR A 199 -16.48 -2.86 -36.79
CA TYR A 199 -15.90 -2.13 -35.66
C TYR A 199 -14.37 -1.98 -35.73
N THR A 200 -13.68 -2.58 -36.70
CA THR A 200 -12.21 -2.57 -36.77
C THR A 200 -11.64 -1.15 -36.71
N PRO A 201 -12.12 -0.15 -37.50
CA PRO A 201 -11.60 1.22 -37.43
C PRO A 201 -11.72 1.84 -36.03
N ILE A 202 -12.81 1.56 -35.31
CA ILE A 202 -13.04 2.08 -33.95
C ILE A 202 -12.02 1.49 -32.98
N VAL A 203 -11.75 0.18 -33.08
CA VAL A 203 -10.80 -0.50 -32.22
C VAL A 203 -9.35 -0.07 -32.52
N LEU A 204 -9.01 0.21 -33.77
CA LEU A 204 -7.68 0.72 -34.15
C LEU A 204 -7.38 2.09 -33.52
N GLU A 205 -8.34 3.01 -33.50
CA GLU A 205 -8.18 4.29 -32.82
C GLU A 205 -7.98 4.11 -31.30
N GLU A 206 -8.74 3.21 -30.66
CA GLU A 206 -8.54 2.90 -29.24
C GLU A 206 -7.17 2.25 -28.97
N ILE A 207 -6.71 1.34 -29.84
CA ILE A 207 -5.37 0.73 -29.76
C ILE A 207 -4.29 1.81 -29.79
N LYS A 208 -4.40 2.79 -30.69
CA LYS A 208 -3.47 3.91 -30.80
C LYS A 208 -3.42 4.74 -29.53
N VAL A 209 -4.57 5.10 -28.97
CA VAL A 209 -4.67 5.85 -27.71
C VAL A 209 -4.05 5.07 -26.54
N LEU A 210 -4.38 3.78 -26.40
CA LEU A 210 -3.84 2.91 -25.36
C LEU A 210 -2.32 2.73 -25.50
N ALA A 211 -1.82 2.55 -26.72
CA ALA A 211 -0.40 2.41 -27.01
C ALA A 211 0.39 3.68 -26.64
N LYS A 212 -0.10 4.85 -27.05
CA LYS A 212 0.50 6.14 -26.70
C LYS A 212 0.52 6.35 -25.18
N THR A 213 -0.60 6.11 -24.51
CA THR A 213 -0.72 6.27 -23.06
C THR A 213 0.22 5.31 -22.30
N LEU A 214 0.39 4.08 -22.82
CA LEU A 214 1.32 3.11 -22.25
C LEU A 214 2.77 3.58 -22.35
N LEU A 215 3.19 4.13 -23.51
CA LEU A 215 4.54 4.70 -23.69
C LEU A 215 4.79 5.87 -22.74
N GLU A 216 3.86 6.82 -22.65
CA GLU A 216 3.98 7.95 -21.72
C GLU A 216 4.09 7.50 -20.27
N THR A 217 3.34 6.46 -19.89
CA THR A 217 3.43 5.86 -18.55
C THR A 217 4.79 5.19 -18.32
N GLN A 218 5.36 4.56 -19.35
CA GLN A 218 6.69 3.96 -19.27
C GLN A 218 7.80 4.99 -19.07
N GLU A 219 7.72 6.14 -19.72
CA GLU A 219 8.69 7.23 -19.51
C GLU A 219 8.59 7.81 -18.09
N LYS A 220 7.37 8.09 -17.61
CA LYS A 220 7.15 8.51 -16.21
C LYS A 220 7.71 7.48 -15.21
N LEU A 221 7.54 6.20 -15.50
CA LEU A 221 8.11 5.12 -14.67
C LEU A 221 9.64 5.12 -14.67
N LYS A 222 10.30 5.44 -15.79
CA LYS A 222 11.77 5.54 -15.84
C LYS A 222 12.26 6.69 -14.97
N GLU A 223 11.60 7.83 -15.03
CA GLU A 223 11.93 8.99 -14.21
C GLU A 223 11.82 8.68 -12.71
N VAL A 224 10.68 8.14 -12.28
CA VAL A 224 10.47 7.79 -10.86
C VAL A 224 11.44 6.69 -10.41
N ARG A 225 11.79 5.72 -11.28
CA ARG A 225 12.84 4.73 -10.99
C ARG A 225 14.17 5.42 -10.69
N ARG A 226 14.60 6.35 -11.55
CA ARG A 226 15.84 7.11 -11.36
C ARG A 226 15.82 7.87 -10.03
N MET A 227 14.72 8.57 -9.73
CA MET A 227 14.57 9.28 -8.46
C MET A 227 14.68 8.35 -7.25
N ILE A 228 14.11 7.14 -7.30
CA ILE A 228 14.27 6.14 -6.23
C ILE A 228 15.72 5.67 -6.10
N GLU A 229 16.38 5.40 -7.22
CA GLU A 229 17.76 4.91 -7.25
C GLU A 229 18.76 5.93 -6.69
N GLU A 230 18.53 7.22 -6.97
CA GLU A 230 19.33 8.35 -6.45
C GLU A 230 19.20 8.53 -4.94
N GLN A 231 18.09 8.09 -4.33
CA GLN A 231 17.89 8.14 -2.87
C GLN A 231 18.61 6.99 -2.13
N VAL A 232 19.19 6.02 -2.83
CA VAL A 232 19.89 4.89 -2.21
C VAL A 232 21.39 5.18 -2.17
N PRO A 233 22.01 5.26 -0.97
CA PRO A 233 23.44 5.46 -0.86
C PRO A 233 24.24 4.34 -1.55
N ASP A 234 25.32 4.72 -2.24
CA ASP A 234 26.18 3.80 -2.99
C ASP A 234 26.77 2.67 -2.14
N ASN A 235 27.01 2.95 -0.87
CA ASN A 235 27.56 2.02 0.12
C ASN A 235 26.47 1.30 0.95
N HIS A 236 25.19 1.42 0.60
CA HIS A 236 24.12 0.81 1.37
C HIS A 236 24.27 -0.73 1.37
N VAL A 237 24.28 -1.34 2.56
CA VAL A 237 24.59 -2.77 2.74
C VAL A 237 23.72 -3.72 1.91
N LEU A 238 22.48 -3.34 1.57
CA LEU A 238 21.62 -4.15 0.68
C LEU A 238 22.20 -4.36 -0.72
N LEU A 239 23.00 -3.41 -1.23
CA LEU A 239 23.64 -3.51 -2.54
C LEU A 239 24.75 -4.58 -2.59
N THR A 240 25.21 -5.04 -1.43
CA THR A 240 26.19 -6.14 -1.34
C THR A 240 25.55 -7.51 -1.61
N ILE A 241 24.22 -7.63 -1.59
CA ILE A 241 23.51 -8.89 -1.83
C ILE A 241 23.40 -9.13 -3.34
N PRO A 242 23.98 -10.21 -3.88
CA PRO A 242 23.87 -10.53 -5.30
C PRO A 242 22.40 -10.66 -5.73
N GLY A 243 22.04 -9.93 -6.79
CA GLY A 243 20.67 -9.87 -7.31
C GLY A 243 19.81 -8.74 -6.75
N ILE A 244 20.31 -7.91 -5.83
CA ILE A 244 19.63 -6.70 -5.34
C ILE A 244 20.33 -5.45 -5.90
N GLY A 245 19.74 -4.84 -6.93
CA GLY A 245 20.18 -3.56 -7.47
C GLY A 245 19.54 -2.36 -6.74
N ARG A 246 19.96 -1.14 -7.12
CA ARG A 246 19.50 0.12 -6.49
C ARG A 246 17.99 0.26 -6.41
N LEU A 247 17.26 0.01 -7.51
CA LEU A 247 15.79 0.10 -7.46
C LEU A 247 15.17 -0.87 -6.46
N ALA A 248 15.64 -2.12 -6.43
CA ALA A 248 15.13 -3.12 -5.49
C ALA A 248 15.45 -2.72 -4.04
N ALA A 249 16.67 -2.23 -3.78
CA ALA A 249 17.05 -1.71 -2.47
C ALA A 249 16.17 -0.51 -2.07
N GLY A 250 15.98 0.48 -2.96
CA GLY A 250 15.16 1.67 -2.71
C GLY A 250 13.69 1.33 -2.44
N VAL A 251 13.11 0.38 -3.18
CA VAL A 251 11.75 -0.13 -2.91
C VAL A 251 11.68 -0.83 -1.56
N ILE A 252 12.67 -1.65 -1.21
CA ILE A 252 12.73 -2.31 0.10
C ILE A 252 12.81 -1.26 1.21
N ILE A 253 13.73 -0.30 1.12
CA ILE A 253 13.94 0.77 2.10
C ILE A 253 12.67 1.62 2.26
N GLY A 254 12.10 2.10 1.15
CA GLY A 254 10.92 2.97 1.18
C GLY A 254 9.67 2.30 1.77
N ILE A 255 9.47 0.99 1.56
CA ILE A 255 8.34 0.27 2.16
C ILE A 255 8.61 -0.07 3.64
N VAL A 256 9.81 -0.54 3.94
CA VAL A 256 10.16 -1.08 5.26
C VAL A 256 10.37 0.04 6.29
N GLY A 257 10.99 1.13 5.86
CA GLY A 257 11.51 2.18 6.74
C GLY A 257 12.66 1.63 7.58
N ASP A 258 12.57 1.83 8.89
CA ASP A 258 13.55 1.29 9.84
C ASP A 258 13.46 -0.25 9.94
N ILE A 259 14.55 -0.95 9.65
CA ILE A 259 14.67 -2.41 9.78
C ILE A 259 14.68 -2.88 11.24
N LYS A 260 15.08 -2.03 12.21
CA LYS A 260 15.20 -2.39 13.63
C LYS A 260 13.87 -2.69 14.29
N ARG A 261 12.75 -2.20 13.73
CA ARG A 261 11.38 -2.60 14.12
C ARG A 261 11.10 -4.11 13.99
N PHE A 262 11.97 -4.85 13.31
CA PHE A 262 11.88 -6.30 13.16
C PHE A 262 13.02 -6.97 13.92
N PRO A 263 12.90 -7.19 15.25
CA PRO A 263 13.98 -7.76 16.05
C PRO A 263 14.28 -9.23 15.72
N LYS A 264 13.36 -9.90 15.00
CA LYS A 264 13.50 -11.29 14.57
C LYS A 264 13.29 -11.41 13.06
N PRO A 265 14.02 -12.30 12.36
CA PRO A 265 13.84 -12.50 10.93
C PRO A 265 12.44 -12.99 10.57
N GLU A 266 11.80 -13.76 11.46
CA GLU A 266 10.44 -14.27 11.27
C GLU A 266 9.43 -13.12 11.21
N SER A 267 9.62 -12.06 11.99
CA SER A 267 8.77 -10.86 11.98
C SER A 267 8.87 -10.11 10.65
N PHE A 268 10.07 -10.00 10.09
CA PHE A 268 10.27 -9.40 8.76
C PHE A 268 9.67 -10.25 7.65
N VAL A 269 9.88 -11.57 7.69
CA VAL A 269 9.29 -12.51 6.73
C VAL A 269 7.75 -12.45 6.75
N ALA A 270 7.15 -12.34 7.94
CA ALA A 270 5.70 -12.16 8.08
C ALA A 270 5.23 -10.81 7.53
N TYR A 271 6.00 -9.74 7.76
CA TYR A 271 5.72 -8.42 7.17
C TYR A 271 5.76 -8.45 5.63
N CYS A 272 6.68 -9.22 5.05
CA CYS A 272 6.72 -9.49 3.61
C CYS A 272 5.61 -10.46 3.15
N GLY A 273 4.87 -11.08 4.06
CA GLY A 273 3.80 -12.04 3.77
C GLY A 273 4.28 -13.36 3.17
N LEU A 274 5.52 -13.74 3.51
CA LEU A 274 6.20 -14.98 3.08
C LEU A 274 6.23 -16.03 4.21
N ASP A 275 5.57 -15.76 5.33
CA ASP A 275 5.42 -16.69 6.44
C ASP A 275 4.44 -17.82 6.08
N PRO A 276 4.67 -19.04 6.58
CA PRO A 276 3.83 -20.18 6.29
C PRO A 276 2.51 -20.07 7.07
N LEU A 277 1.40 -20.44 6.44
CA LEU A 277 0.13 -20.62 7.12
C LEU A 277 0.17 -21.97 7.85
N VAL A 278 0.22 -21.92 9.17
CA VAL A 278 0.21 -23.11 10.03
C VAL A 278 -1.16 -23.23 10.67
N GLU A 279 -1.88 -24.30 10.32
CA GLU A 279 -3.07 -24.73 11.07
C GLU A 279 -2.63 -25.82 12.07
N ARG A 280 -2.90 -25.56 13.35
CA ARG A 280 -2.75 -26.57 14.40
C ARG A 280 -4.15 -27.08 14.75
N SER A 281 -4.49 -28.29 14.31
CA SER A 281 -5.54 -29.08 14.95
C SER A 281 -4.88 -30.02 15.97
N GLY A 282 -5.54 -30.35 17.07
CA GLY A 282 -4.94 -30.94 18.28
C GLY A 282 -4.07 -32.21 18.14
N LYS A 283 -3.92 -32.79 16.94
CA LYS A 283 -3.01 -33.93 16.65
C LYS A 283 -2.10 -33.74 15.43
N ALA A 284 -2.21 -32.65 14.66
CA ALA A 284 -1.40 -32.43 13.46
C ALA A 284 -1.13 -30.95 13.16
N VAL A 285 0.11 -30.66 12.74
CA VAL A 285 0.54 -29.35 12.25
C VAL A 285 0.61 -29.42 10.72
N VAL A 286 -0.36 -28.81 10.03
CA VAL A 286 -0.39 -28.80 8.56
C VAL A 286 -0.04 -27.40 8.04
N SER A 287 0.94 -27.33 7.14
CA SER A 287 1.29 -26.09 6.42
C SER A 287 0.50 -26.01 5.12
N LYS A 288 -0.41 -25.03 4.99
CA LYS A 288 -1.30 -24.85 3.83
C LYS A 288 -0.78 -23.88 2.75
N GLY A 289 0.47 -23.42 2.86
CA GLY A 289 1.06 -22.44 1.96
C GLY A 289 1.56 -21.22 2.73
N ILE A 290 1.60 -20.03 2.10
CA ILE A 290 1.97 -18.78 2.75
C ILE A 290 0.74 -17.98 3.19
N SER A 291 0.85 -17.21 4.27
CA SER A 291 -0.25 -16.44 4.86
C SER A 291 -0.86 -15.41 3.90
N LYS A 292 -0.04 -14.81 3.03
CA LYS A 292 -0.34 -13.66 2.17
C LYS A 292 -0.81 -12.39 2.90
N ARG A 293 -0.77 -12.37 4.24
CA ARG A 293 -1.25 -11.25 5.09
C ARG A 293 -0.31 -10.03 5.10
N GLY A 294 0.97 -10.24 4.80
CA GLY A 294 1.94 -9.14 4.70
C GLY A 294 1.89 -8.37 3.39
N ASN A 295 2.83 -7.43 3.22
CA ASN A 295 2.92 -6.52 2.10
C ASN A 295 3.03 -7.25 0.75
N LYS A 296 1.99 -7.11 -0.09
CA LYS A 296 1.90 -7.76 -1.40
C LYS A 296 3.02 -7.37 -2.37
N TYR A 297 3.54 -6.15 -2.26
CA TYR A 297 4.59 -5.65 -3.15
C TYR A 297 5.94 -6.25 -2.78
N LEU A 298 6.28 -6.28 -1.48
CA LEU A 298 7.50 -6.98 -1.01
C LEU A 298 7.43 -8.47 -1.33
N ARG A 299 6.28 -9.12 -1.12
CA ARG A 299 6.08 -10.53 -1.50
C ARG A 299 6.43 -10.78 -2.97
N SER A 300 5.84 -10.00 -3.87
CA SER A 300 6.06 -10.12 -5.31
C SER A 300 7.50 -9.77 -5.69
N LEU A 301 8.10 -8.74 -5.07
CA LEU A 301 9.48 -8.35 -5.29
C LEU A 301 10.44 -9.48 -4.90
N PHE A 302 10.34 -10.02 -3.69
CA PHE A 302 11.20 -11.12 -3.24
C PHE A 302 11.03 -12.37 -4.10
N TYR A 303 9.81 -12.69 -4.52
CA TYR A 303 9.56 -13.80 -5.44
C TYR A 303 10.25 -13.59 -6.79
N PHE A 304 10.11 -12.39 -7.37
CA PHE A 304 10.74 -12.04 -8.64
C PHE A 304 12.28 -12.05 -8.55
N LEU A 305 12.85 -11.40 -7.53
CA LEU A 305 14.28 -11.33 -7.33
C LEU A 305 14.89 -12.72 -7.10
N ALA A 306 14.26 -13.55 -6.27
CA ALA A 306 14.69 -14.92 -6.05
C ALA A 306 14.64 -15.74 -7.34
N GLY A 307 13.53 -15.71 -8.07
CA GLY A 307 13.40 -16.46 -9.32
C GLY A 307 14.40 -16.05 -10.41
N ARG A 308 14.72 -14.74 -10.52
CA ARG A 308 15.64 -14.22 -11.53
C ARG A 308 17.12 -14.37 -11.17
N ASN A 309 17.45 -14.39 -9.87
CA ASN A 309 18.83 -14.26 -9.41
C ASN A 309 19.32 -15.42 -8.54
N TYR A 310 18.52 -16.48 -8.29
CA TYR A 310 18.95 -17.55 -7.37
C TYR A 310 20.30 -18.17 -7.78
N SER A 311 20.55 -18.35 -9.07
CA SER A 311 21.80 -18.93 -9.58
C SER A 311 23.02 -18.00 -9.43
N ARG A 312 22.80 -16.69 -9.31
CA ARG A 312 23.86 -15.68 -9.12
C ARG A 312 24.10 -15.32 -7.66
N ASN A 313 23.27 -15.85 -6.76
CA ASN A 313 23.39 -15.63 -5.32
C ASN A 313 23.80 -16.95 -4.65
N PRO A 314 25.05 -17.09 -4.17
CA PRO A 314 25.55 -18.36 -3.64
C PRO A 314 24.67 -18.98 -2.54
N THR A 315 24.14 -18.16 -1.63
CA THR A 315 23.25 -18.61 -0.55
C THR A 315 21.93 -19.16 -1.10
N LEU A 316 21.37 -18.53 -2.15
CA LEU A 316 20.14 -19.00 -2.79
C LEU A 316 20.38 -20.22 -3.68
N LEU A 317 21.50 -20.28 -4.40
CA LEU A 317 21.87 -21.42 -5.22
C LEU A 317 22.03 -22.68 -4.36
N LYS A 318 22.80 -22.60 -3.27
CA LYS A 318 22.94 -23.69 -2.30
C LYS A 318 21.59 -24.14 -1.74
N PHE A 319 20.70 -23.20 -1.45
CA PHE A 319 19.34 -23.51 -1.00
C PHE A 319 18.52 -24.21 -2.09
N TYR A 320 18.59 -23.73 -3.34
CA TYR A 320 17.90 -24.33 -4.47
C TYR A 320 18.34 -25.77 -4.68
N GLU A 321 19.65 -26.03 -4.78
CA GLU A 321 20.21 -27.37 -4.99
C GLU A 321 19.80 -28.35 -3.89
N ALA A 322 19.79 -27.92 -2.63
CA ALA A 322 19.39 -28.76 -1.51
C ALA A 322 17.88 -29.09 -1.45
N HIS A 323 17.03 -28.37 -2.20
CA HIS A 323 15.57 -28.49 -2.08
C HIS A 323 14.85 -28.78 -3.39
N LYS A 324 15.50 -28.69 -4.56
CA LYS A 324 14.88 -28.85 -5.89
C LYS A 324 14.21 -30.21 -6.09
N ASP A 325 14.71 -31.26 -5.44
CA ASP A 325 14.15 -32.62 -5.57
C ASP A 325 12.89 -32.81 -4.72
N ARG A 326 12.73 -32.02 -3.63
CA ARG A 326 11.60 -32.11 -2.69
C ARG A 326 10.52 -31.05 -2.94
N LEU A 327 10.91 -29.89 -3.47
CA LEU A 327 10.03 -28.76 -3.75
C LEU A 327 10.11 -28.42 -5.22
N GLN A 328 8.96 -28.31 -5.88
CA GLN A 328 8.89 -27.97 -7.30
C GLN A 328 8.01 -26.74 -7.56
N GLY A 329 8.25 -26.10 -8.71
CA GLY A 329 7.48 -24.96 -9.22
C GLY A 329 7.33 -23.83 -8.21
N LYS A 330 6.10 -23.31 -8.08
CA LYS A 330 5.79 -22.14 -7.21
C LYS A 330 6.23 -22.34 -5.75
N LYS A 331 6.21 -23.58 -5.23
CA LYS A 331 6.58 -23.88 -3.84
C LYS A 331 8.07 -23.61 -3.61
N LEU A 332 8.94 -24.08 -4.50
CA LEU A 332 10.39 -23.87 -4.42
C LEU A 332 10.76 -22.39 -4.50
N PHE A 333 10.21 -21.67 -5.47
CA PHE A 333 10.49 -20.23 -5.63
C PHE A 333 9.92 -19.39 -4.48
N THR A 334 8.80 -19.80 -3.87
CA THR A 334 8.31 -19.18 -2.64
C THR A 334 9.26 -19.41 -1.46
N ALA A 335 9.83 -20.61 -1.34
CA ALA A 335 10.84 -20.92 -0.33
C ALA A 335 12.14 -20.12 -0.55
N LEU A 336 12.58 -19.97 -1.80
CA LEU A 336 13.71 -19.09 -2.16
C LEU A 336 13.43 -17.63 -1.85
N ALA A 337 12.23 -17.13 -2.16
CA ALA A 337 11.81 -15.77 -1.82
C ALA A 337 11.89 -15.53 -0.31
N ARG A 338 11.41 -16.49 0.49
CA ARG A 338 11.53 -16.45 1.94
C ARG A 338 12.98 -16.47 2.40
N LYS A 339 13.83 -17.30 1.80
CA LYS A 339 15.27 -17.35 2.10
C LYS A 339 15.93 -16.01 1.80
N LEU A 340 15.64 -15.39 0.65
CA LEU A 340 16.14 -14.06 0.28
C LEU A 340 15.68 -12.98 1.26
N ALA A 341 14.41 -12.99 1.69
CA ALA A 341 13.92 -12.06 2.70
C ALA A 341 14.67 -12.18 4.03
N ARG A 342 15.05 -13.41 4.45
CA ARG A 342 15.91 -13.61 5.64
C ARG A 342 17.33 -13.10 5.44
N VAL A 343 17.90 -13.26 4.24
CA VAL A 343 19.23 -12.72 3.91
C VAL A 343 19.20 -11.19 3.98
N VAL A 344 18.22 -10.55 3.34
CA VAL A 344 18.00 -9.10 3.40
C VAL A 344 17.87 -8.61 4.84
N TRP A 345 17.04 -9.28 5.64
CA TRP A 345 16.92 -8.95 7.05
C TRP A 345 18.26 -9.07 7.78
N SER A 346 19.01 -10.15 7.59
CA SER A 346 20.27 -10.38 8.29
C SER A 346 21.33 -9.34 7.94
N VAL A 347 21.50 -9.03 6.66
CA VAL A 347 22.47 -8.03 6.17
C VAL A 347 22.12 -6.64 6.69
N TRP A 348 20.84 -6.26 6.55
CA TRP A 348 20.40 -4.92 6.88
C TRP A 348 20.26 -4.67 8.37
N TYR A 349 19.69 -5.62 9.12
CA TYR A 349 19.53 -5.51 10.57
C TYR A 349 20.89 -5.46 11.29
N ASN A 350 21.88 -6.23 10.83
CA ASN A 350 23.21 -6.21 11.43
C ASN A 350 24.12 -5.13 10.84
N ASN A 351 23.69 -4.45 9.77
CA ASN A 351 24.49 -3.52 8.99
C ASN A 351 25.88 -4.09 8.61
N ARG A 352 25.88 -5.34 8.12
CA ARG A 352 27.10 -6.04 7.69
C ARG A 352 26.94 -6.46 6.22
N PRO A 353 28.00 -6.32 5.39
CA PRO A 353 28.00 -6.80 4.03
C PRO A 353 27.56 -8.27 3.93
N TYR A 354 26.96 -8.62 2.80
CA TYR A 354 26.58 -9.99 2.50
C TYR A 354 27.82 -10.88 2.42
N GLU A 355 27.83 -11.90 3.28
CA GLU A 355 28.80 -12.98 3.27
C GLU A 355 28.08 -14.30 2.95
N PRO A 356 28.47 -15.02 1.89
CA PRO A 356 27.92 -16.34 1.57
C PRO A 356 28.06 -17.31 2.76
N LYS A 357 27.03 -18.14 2.99
CA LYS A 357 27.06 -19.22 4.00
C LYS A 357 26.78 -20.60 3.40
#